data_AF-A0A3G7TMC1-F1
#
_entry.id   AF-A0A3G7TMC1-F1
#
_cell.length_a   1.000
_cell.length_b   1.000
_cell.length_c   1.000
_cell.angle_alpha   90.00
_cell.angle_beta   90.00
_cell.angle_gamma   90.00
#
_symmetry.space_group_name_H-M   'P 1'
#
loop_
_entity.id
_entity.type
_entity.pdbx_description
1 polymer ?
#
loop_
_entity_poly.entity_id
_entity_poly.type
_entity_poly.pdbx_seq_one_letter_code
_entity_poly.pdbx_strand_id
1 'polypeptide(L)'
;MELVYSTQNSDFEPEKRYRNPAHFDRPEAGVTRAVVIGDWPKVVGAYEALGVEVSVLKPLISQPVDSDGADIIAGLEQENDNLRTEHAGILRLIEAVEGESTLERPGDGELPIRLFDALKAIHEGFATLTGERDTLVGEVESLRSEVARLKAAAEPVDNAEKIASLKAQLDAANVQYRANASVESLEKAVADLQKA
;
A
#
# COMPACT_ATOMS: atom_id res chain seq x y z
N MET A 1 -57.53 19.66 29.86
CA MET A 1 -56.16 19.09 29.92
C MET A 1 -56.03 17.98 28.88
N GLU A 2 -54.89 17.87 28.18
CA GLU A 2 -54.61 16.78 27.23
C GLU A 2 -53.83 15.64 27.91
N LEU A 3 -54.22 14.39 27.64
CA LEU A 3 -53.59 13.18 28.16
C LEU A 3 -53.23 12.23 27.01
N VAL A 4 -52.00 11.74 26.97
CA VAL A 4 -51.51 10.81 25.94
C VAL A 4 -51.33 9.43 26.54
N TYR A 5 -52.03 8.45 26.01
CA TYR A 5 -51.85 7.04 26.35
C TYR A 5 -50.89 6.39 25.36
N SER A 6 -49.73 5.96 25.85
CA SER A 6 -48.68 5.35 25.03
C SER A 6 -47.92 4.27 25.80
N THR A 7 -47.41 3.27 25.08
CA THR A 7 -46.46 2.26 25.59
C THR A 7 -45.02 2.55 25.15
N GLN A 8 -44.75 3.73 24.56
CA GLN A 8 -43.39 4.13 24.18
C GLN A 8 -42.46 4.20 25.39
N ASN A 9 -41.17 3.96 25.16
CA ASN A 9 -40.11 4.00 26.17
C ASN A 9 -39.10 5.13 25.97
N SER A 10 -39.23 5.92 24.90
CA SER A 10 -38.39 7.06 24.54
C SER A 10 -39.23 8.20 23.94
N ASP A 11 -38.57 9.33 23.61
CA ASP A 11 -39.13 10.45 22.83
C ASP A 11 -40.39 11.10 23.43
N PHE A 12 -40.38 11.27 24.76
CA PHE A 12 -41.45 11.95 25.48
C PHE A 12 -41.33 13.47 25.34
N GLU A 13 -42.43 14.12 24.97
CA GLU A 13 -42.51 15.57 24.95
C GLU A 13 -42.72 16.12 26.37
N PRO A 14 -41.87 17.03 26.90
CA PRO A 14 -41.94 17.50 28.28
C PRO A 14 -43.27 18.19 28.62
N GLU A 15 -43.92 18.78 27.63
CA GLU A 15 -45.17 19.53 27.78
C GLU A 15 -46.42 18.62 27.77
N LYS A 16 -46.27 17.36 27.39
CA LYS A 16 -47.37 16.39 27.31
C LYS A 16 -47.42 15.50 28.54
N ARG A 17 -48.64 15.09 28.91
CA ARG A 17 -48.86 14.17 30.02
C ARG A 17 -49.07 12.77 29.50
N TYR A 18 -48.10 11.89 29.73
CA TYR A 18 -48.16 10.50 29.32
C TYR A 18 -48.74 9.59 30.42
N ARG A 19 -49.50 8.59 30.00
CA ARG A 19 -49.97 7.48 30.83
C ARG A 19 -49.78 6.18 30.06
N ASN A 20 -49.49 5.11 30.78
CA ASN A 20 -49.47 3.79 30.19
C ASN A 20 -50.91 3.23 30.16
N PRO A 21 -51.49 2.96 28.98
CA PRO A 21 -52.84 2.42 28.86
C PRO A 21 -53.00 1.01 29.48
N ALA A 22 -51.92 0.25 29.65
CA ALA A 22 -51.96 -1.05 30.32
C ALA A 22 -52.36 -0.95 31.81
N HIS A 23 -52.17 0.22 32.43
CA HIS A 23 -52.54 0.49 33.83
C HIS A 23 -53.82 1.33 33.93
N PHE A 24 -54.62 1.39 32.88
CA PHE A 24 -55.87 2.15 32.88
C PHE A 24 -56.93 1.46 33.75
N ASP A 25 -57.44 2.21 34.74
CA ASP A 25 -58.53 1.80 35.62
C ASP A 25 -59.80 2.64 35.38
N ARG A 26 -59.66 3.98 35.41
CA ARG A 26 -60.77 4.92 35.18
C ARG A 26 -60.31 6.22 34.52
N PRO A 27 -61.21 6.96 33.84
CA PRO A 27 -60.90 8.28 33.28
C PRO A 27 -60.46 9.28 34.34
N GLU A 28 -59.44 10.09 34.01
CA GLU A 28 -58.95 11.17 34.87
C GLU A 28 -59.87 12.40 34.73
N ALA A 29 -60.28 12.97 35.87
CA ALA A 29 -61.16 14.14 35.89
C ALA A 29 -60.44 15.39 35.34
N GLY A 30 -61.14 16.20 34.53
CA GLY A 30 -60.59 17.43 33.93
C GLY A 30 -59.80 17.23 32.62
N VAL A 31 -59.77 15.99 32.11
CA VAL A 31 -59.28 15.72 30.74
C VAL A 31 -60.32 16.22 29.74
N THR A 32 -59.86 17.04 28.80
CA THR A 32 -60.67 17.60 27.71
C THR A 32 -60.37 16.94 26.38
N ARG A 33 -59.20 16.29 26.27
CA ARG A 33 -58.75 15.54 25.09
C ARG A 33 -57.87 14.38 25.51
N ALA A 34 -58.13 13.19 24.98
CA ALA A 34 -57.31 12.01 25.16
C ALA A 34 -56.73 11.54 23.82
N VAL A 35 -55.41 11.42 23.73
CA VAL A 35 -54.73 10.83 22.57
C VAL A 35 -54.34 9.41 22.93
N VAL A 36 -54.78 8.42 22.18
CA VAL A 36 -54.53 7.00 22.46
C VAL A 36 -53.69 6.41 21.35
N ILE A 37 -52.45 6.02 21.66
CA ILE A 37 -51.53 5.41 20.71
C ILE A 37 -51.67 3.88 20.82
N GLY A 38 -52.15 3.24 19.76
CA GLY A 38 -52.41 1.79 19.71
C GLY A 38 -53.87 1.41 19.94
N ASP A 39 -54.10 0.10 20.01
CA ASP A 39 -55.43 -0.48 20.19
C ASP A 39 -55.76 -0.64 21.69
N TRP A 40 -56.43 0.37 22.24
CA TRP A 40 -56.83 0.41 23.65
C TRP A 40 -58.30 0.78 23.82
N PRO A 41 -59.24 -0.12 23.45
CA PRO A 41 -60.67 0.19 23.40
C PRO A 41 -61.25 0.53 24.78
N LYS A 42 -60.66 -0.01 25.85
CA LYS A 42 -61.05 0.32 27.23
C LYS A 42 -60.82 1.79 27.58
N VAL A 43 -59.71 2.36 27.12
CA VAL A 43 -59.38 3.77 27.35
C VAL A 43 -60.29 4.66 26.51
N VAL A 44 -60.41 4.33 25.22
CA VAL A 44 -61.22 5.08 24.26
C VAL A 44 -62.67 5.14 24.72
N GLY A 45 -63.30 3.99 24.97
CA GLY A 45 -64.70 3.92 25.36
C GLY A 45 -65.00 4.63 26.68
N ALA A 46 -64.05 4.62 27.63
CA ALA A 46 -64.25 5.28 28.92
C ALA A 46 -64.21 6.81 28.83
N TYR A 47 -63.38 7.39 27.94
CA TYR A 47 -63.37 8.83 27.68
C TYR A 47 -64.52 9.27 26.76
N GLU A 48 -64.84 8.49 25.72
CA GLU A 48 -65.98 8.76 24.84
C GLU A 48 -67.32 8.74 25.60
N ALA A 49 -67.50 7.81 26.55
CA ALA A 49 -68.69 7.76 27.41
C ALA A 49 -68.86 9.00 28.30
N LEU A 50 -67.78 9.75 28.53
CA LEU A 50 -67.78 11.01 29.25
C LEU A 50 -67.86 12.24 28.33
N GLY A 51 -68.00 12.03 27.02
CA GLY A 51 -68.05 13.10 26.02
C GLY A 51 -66.69 13.78 25.81
N VAL A 52 -65.59 13.14 26.20
CA VAL A 52 -64.23 13.65 25.97
C VAL A 52 -63.79 13.30 24.55
N GLU A 53 -63.14 14.25 23.87
CA GLU A 53 -62.60 14.02 22.53
C GLU A 53 -61.43 13.03 22.57
N VAL A 54 -61.57 11.90 21.86
CA VAL A 54 -60.52 10.87 21.78
C VAL A 54 -59.94 10.81 20.37
N SER A 55 -58.61 10.91 20.27
CA SER A 55 -57.86 10.72 19.02
C SER A 55 -57.04 9.43 19.09
N VAL A 56 -57.37 8.43 18.28
CA VAL A 56 -56.62 7.17 18.20
C VAL A 56 -55.53 7.28 17.13
N LEU A 57 -54.27 7.13 17.53
CA LEU A 57 -53.10 7.11 16.65
C LEU A 57 -52.56 5.68 16.54
N LYS A 58 -52.07 5.30 15.36
CA LYS A 58 -51.35 4.03 15.21
C LYS A 58 -49.99 4.13 15.94
N PRO A 59 -49.53 3.06 16.62
CA PRO A 59 -48.19 3.03 17.21
C PRO A 59 -47.14 3.29 16.14
N LEU A 60 -46.20 4.20 16.41
CA LEU A 60 -45.02 4.41 15.56
C LEU A 60 -43.98 3.28 15.72
N ILE A 61 -44.20 2.38 16.67
CA ILE A 61 -43.31 1.26 16.96
C ILE A 61 -44.00 0.00 16.42
N SER A 62 -43.26 -0.77 15.62
CA SER A 62 -43.69 -1.94 14.85
C SER A 62 -44.31 -1.63 13.48
N GLN A 63 -43.54 -0.98 12.61
CA GLN A 63 -43.42 -1.61 11.30
C GLN A 63 -42.61 -2.91 11.52
N PRO A 64 -43.10 -4.09 11.08
CA PRO A 64 -42.20 -5.21 10.86
C PRO A 64 -41.08 -4.69 9.95
N VAL A 65 -39.86 -5.21 10.09
CA VAL A 65 -38.79 -4.91 9.13
C VAL A 65 -39.39 -5.17 7.75
N ASP A 66 -39.73 -4.11 7.01
CA ASP A 66 -40.15 -4.24 5.62
C ASP A 66 -39.02 -5.02 4.93
N SER A 67 -39.34 -5.88 3.95
CA SER A 67 -38.34 -6.76 3.29
C SER A 67 -37.05 -6.01 2.91
N ASP A 68 -37.19 -4.73 2.57
CA ASP A 68 -36.09 -3.80 2.27
C ASP A 68 -35.07 -3.67 3.40
N GLY A 69 -35.49 -3.66 4.67
CA GLY A 69 -34.59 -3.58 5.82
C GLY A 69 -33.84 -4.88 6.08
N ALA A 70 -34.48 -6.03 5.86
CA ALA A 70 -33.84 -7.33 5.99
C ALA A 70 -32.81 -7.56 4.87
N ASP A 71 -33.14 -7.14 3.65
CA ASP A 71 -32.25 -7.21 2.49
C ASP A 71 -31.03 -6.28 2.66
N ILE A 72 -31.21 -5.07 3.22
CA ILE A 72 -30.11 -4.16 3.56
C ILE A 72 -29.20 -4.79 4.62
N ILE A 73 -29.76 -5.37 5.68
CA ILE A 73 -28.97 -6.01 6.75
C ILE A 73 -28.16 -7.18 6.18
N ALA A 74 -28.78 -8.05 5.38
CA ALA A 74 -28.09 -9.16 4.74
C ALA A 74 -26.97 -8.69 3.79
N GLY A 75 -27.19 -7.61 3.04
CA GLY A 75 -26.17 -7.00 2.19
C GLY A 75 -24.97 -6.47 2.99
N LEU A 76 -25.22 -5.79 4.11
CA LEU A 76 -24.18 -5.27 5.00
C LEU A 76 -23.40 -6.39 5.71
N GLU A 77 -24.07 -7.48 6.10
CA GLU A 77 -23.42 -8.67 6.66
C GLU A 77 -22.48 -9.32 5.64
N GLN A 78 -22.95 -9.48 4.40
CA GLN A 78 -22.13 -10.01 3.31
C GLN A 78 -20.93 -9.11 2.99
N GLU A 79 -21.11 -7.79 2.98
CA GLU A 79 -20.01 -6.84 2.77
C GLU A 79 -18.99 -6.91 3.93
N ASN A 80 -19.46 -7.06 5.17
CA ASN A 80 -18.57 -7.25 6.32
C ASN A 80 -17.75 -8.52 6.21
N ASP A 81 -18.35 -9.62 5.79
CA ASP A 81 -17.65 -10.90 5.61
C ASP A 81 -16.63 -10.83 4.46
N ASN A 82 -16.96 -10.11 3.39
CA ASN A 82 -16.01 -9.81 2.32
C ASN A 82 -14.83 -8.99 2.87
N LEU A 83 -15.09 -7.88 3.58
CA LEU A 83 -14.04 -7.03 4.17
C LEU A 83 -13.14 -7.79 5.15
N ARG A 84 -13.71 -8.69 5.96
CA ARG A 84 -12.95 -9.56 6.86
C ARG A 84 -12.03 -10.50 6.11
N THR A 85 -12.51 -11.07 4.99
CA THR A 85 -11.73 -11.94 4.12
C THR A 85 -10.57 -11.17 3.47
N GLU A 86 -10.85 -9.99 2.90
CA GLU A 86 -9.85 -9.09 2.33
C GLU A 86 -8.76 -8.73 3.36
N HIS A 87 -9.18 -8.28 4.54
CA HIS A 87 -8.28 -7.87 5.62
C HIS A 87 -7.41 -9.03 6.13
N ALA A 88 -8.00 -10.21 6.36
CA ALA A 88 -7.26 -11.38 6.82
C ALA A 88 -6.24 -11.85 5.78
N GLY A 89 -6.57 -11.76 4.48
CA GLY A 89 -5.63 -12.07 3.40
C GLY A 89 -4.46 -11.08 3.35
N ILE A 90 -4.74 -9.79 3.48
CA ILE A 90 -3.70 -8.74 3.46
C ILE A 90 -2.75 -8.89 4.65
N LEU A 91 -3.26 -9.15 5.85
CA LEU A 91 -2.42 -9.34 7.04
C LEU A 91 -1.43 -10.51 6.86
N ARG A 92 -1.89 -11.66 6.33
CA ARG A 92 -0.99 -12.79 6.05
C ARG A 92 0.12 -12.42 5.07
N LEU A 93 -0.17 -11.61 4.06
CA LEU A 93 0.84 -11.14 3.11
C LEU A 93 1.85 -10.21 3.76
N ILE A 94 1.41 -9.34 4.68
CA ILE A 94 2.30 -8.45 5.44
C ILE A 94 3.25 -9.28 6.30
N GLU A 95 2.70 -10.20 7.10
CA GLU A 95 3.50 -11.12 7.94
C GLU A 95 4.53 -11.90 7.11
N ALA A 96 4.15 -12.35 5.91
CA ALA A 96 5.06 -13.05 5.02
C ALA A 96 6.19 -12.16 4.47
N VAL A 97 5.87 -10.92 4.09
CA VAL A 97 6.87 -9.95 3.61
C VAL A 97 7.79 -9.49 4.74
N GLU A 98 7.30 -9.43 5.98
CA GLU A 98 8.08 -9.16 7.19
C GLU A 98 8.95 -10.36 7.62
N GLY A 99 8.77 -11.51 6.98
CA GLY A 99 9.56 -12.72 7.22
C GLY A 99 9.07 -13.57 8.40
N GLU A 100 7.87 -13.28 8.92
CA GLU A 100 7.24 -14.06 10.00
C GLU A 100 6.59 -15.34 9.46
N SER A 101 6.29 -15.40 8.17
CA SER A 101 5.70 -16.57 7.50
C SER A 101 6.16 -16.72 6.04
N THR A 102 5.77 -17.82 5.40
CA THR A 102 6.03 -18.05 3.97
C THR A 102 5.05 -17.25 3.13
N LEU A 103 5.54 -16.60 2.07
CA LEU A 103 4.70 -15.90 1.11
C LEU A 103 3.91 -16.90 0.25
N GLU A 104 2.61 -17.01 0.55
CA GLU A 104 1.67 -17.86 -0.18
C GLU A 104 0.59 -17.03 -0.87
N ARG A 105 0.12 -17.50 -2.04
CA ARG A 105 -0.94 -16.82 -2.77
C ARG A 105 -2.29 -17.02 -2.05
N PRO A 106 -3.00 -15.94 -1.70
CA PRO A 106 -4.33 -16.04 -1.09
C PRO A 106 -5.32 -16.77 -2.02
N GLY A 107 -6.19 -17.59 -1.42
CA GLY A 107 -7.22 -18.35 -2.15
C GLY A 107 -8.50 -17.56 -2.46
N ASP A 108 -8.76 -16.52 -1.68
CA ASP A 108 -9.94 -15.64 -1.80
C ASP A 108 -9.55 -14.20 -1.44
N GLY A 109 -10.42 -13.25 -1.81
CA GLY A 109 -10.20 -11.81 -1.65
C GLY A 109 -9.46 -11.20 -2.84
N GLU A 110 -10.05 -10.19 -3.47
CA GLU A 110 -9.53 -9.55 -4.68
C GLU A 110 -8.27 -8.73 -4.37
N LEU A 111 -8.26 -7.95 -3.28
CA LEU A 111 -7.11 -7.13 -2.90
C LEU A 111 -5.89 -7.95 -2.47
N PRO A 112 -5.97 -8.97 -1.61
CA PRO A 112 -4.81 -9.76 -1.23
C PRO A 112 -4.28 -10.55 -2.43
N ILE A 113 -5.14 -11.05 -3.33
CA ILE A 113 -4.68 -11.67 -4.58
C ILE A 113 -3.89 -10.69 -5.43
N ARG A 114 -4.43 -9.50 -5.70
CA ARG A 114 -3.74 -8.47 -6.50
C ARG A 114 -2.45 -7.99 -5.85
N LEU A 115 -2.44 -7.85 -4.53
CA LEU A 115 -1.25 -7.47 -3.77
C LEU A 115 -0.16 -8.54 -3.89
N PHE A 116 -0.51 -9.82 -3.77
CA PHE A 116 0.43 -10.92 -3.97
C PHE A 116 1.03 -10.89 -5.39
N ASP A 117 0.18 -10.76 -6.42
CA ASP A 117 0.66 -10.75 -7.81
C ASP A 117 1.61 -9.55 -8.07
N ALA A 118 1.33 -8.39 -7.48
CA ALA A 118 2.21 -7.22 -7.54
C ALA A 118 3.55 -7.43 -6.79
N LEU A 119 3.51 -8.00 -5.58
CA LEU A 119 4.71 -8.32 -4.80
C LEU A 119 5.60 -9.34 -5.53
N LYS A 120 4.97 -10.35 -6.15
CA LYS A 120 5.68 -11.33 -6.98
C LYS A 120 6.38 -10.66 -8.16
N ALA A 121 5.70 -9.78 -8.89
CA ALA A 121 6.29 -9.05 -10.01
C ALA A 121 7.48 -8.17 -9.57
N ILE A 122 7.37 -7.51 -8.41
CA ILE A 122 8.47 -6.73 -7.82
C ILE A 122 9.66 -7.65 -7.48
N HIS A 123 9.41 -8.79 -6.84
CA HIS A 123 10.45 -9.75 -6.47
C HIS A 123 11.19 -10.30 -7.69
N GLU A 124 10.46 -10.69 -8.74
CA GLU A 124 11.02 -11.14 -10.01
C GLU A 124 11.87 -10.03 -10.66
N GLY A 125 11.39 -8.78 -10.64
CA GLY A 125 12.16 -7.63 -11.12
C GLY A 125 13.46 -7.40 -10.33
N PHE A 126 13.44 -7.54 -9.00
CA PHE A 126 14.64 -7.45 -8.18
C PHE A 126 15.65 -8.57 -8.49
N ALA A 127 15.19 -9.78 -8.75
CA ALA A 127 16.05 -10.89 -9.15
C ALA A 127 16.75 -10.60 -10.48
N THR A 128 16.03 -10.06 -11.47
CA THR A 128 16.61 -9.61 -12.74
C THR A 128 17.66 -8.51 -12.54
N LEU A 129 17.32 -7.45 -11.81
CA LEU A 129 18.24 -6.34 -11.53
C LEU A 129 19.51 -6.78 -10.79
N THR A 130 19.36 -7.75 -9.89
CA THR A 130 20.49 -8.35 -9.17
C THR A 130 21.43 -9.06 -10.15
N GLY A 131 20.89 -9.86 -11.07
CA GLY A 131 21.67 -10.53 -12.11
C GLY A 131 22.37 -9.56 -13.08
N GLU A 132 21.67 -8.50 -13.51
CA GLU A 132 22.26 -7.46 -14.35
C GLU A 132 23.39 -6.72 -13.63
N ARG A 133 23.18 -6.35 -12.36
CA ARG A 133 24.22 -5.74 -11.52
C ARG A 133 25.45 -6.63 -11.42
N ASP A 134 25.27 -7.91 -11.14
CA ASP A 134 26.39 -8.85 -10.96
C ASP A 134 27.17 -9.03 -12.28
N THR A 135 26.46 -9.03 -13.41
CA THR A 135 27.06 -9.03 -14.75
C THR A 135 27.91 -7.78 -14.98
N LEU A 136 27.35 -6.59 -14.70
CA LEU A 136 28.04 -5.31 -14.84
C LEU A 136 29.26 -5.21 -13.91
N VAL A 137 29.18 -5.75 -12.69
CA VAL A 137 30.33 -5.81 -11.77
C VAL A 137 31.47 -6.63 -12.41
N GLY A 138 31.17 -7.80 -12.98
CA GLY A 138 32.17 -8.62 -13.68
C GLY A 138 32.77 -7.92 -14.90
N GLU A 139 31.96 -7.21 -15.69
CA GLU A 139 32.44 -6.42 -16.84
C GLU A 139 33.37 -5.28 -16.40
N VAL A 140 33.03 -4.58 -15.32
CA VAL A 140 33.86 -3.50 -14.77
C VAL A 140 35.21 -4.04 -14.28
N GLU A 141 35.24 -5.19 -13.63
CA GLU A 141 36.48 -5.84 -13.19
C GLU A 141 37.37 -6.26 -14.38
N SER A 142 36.76 -6.81 -15.43
CA SER A 142 37.45 -7.15 -16.68
C SER A 142 38.05 -5.91 -17.36
N LEU A 143 37.26 -4.85 -17.52
CA LEU A 143 37.71 -3.59 -18.11
C LEU A 143 38.80 -2.93 -17.28
N ARG A 144 38.72 -2.97 -15.95
CA ARG A 144 39.78 -2.45 -15.07
C ARG A 144 41.09 -3.20 -15.26
N SER A 145 41.02 -4.53 -15.38
CA SER A 145 42.18 -5.38 -15.65
C SER A 145 42.80 -5.07 -17.02
N GLU A 146 41.94 -4.88 -18.04
CA GLU A 146 42.40 -4.50 -19.38
C GLU A 146 43.05 -3.13 -19.41
N VAL A 147 42.45 -2.13 -18.74
CA VAL A 147 43.03 -0.79 -18.60
C VAL A 147 44.38 -0.86 -17.88
N ALA A 148 44.51 -1.66 -16.83
CA ALA A 148 45.79 -1.85 -16.14
C ALA A 148 46.84 -2.46 -17.08
N ARG A 149 46.47 -3.47 -17.87
CA ARG A 149 47.34 -4.09 -18.87
C ARG A 149 47.78 -3.09 -19.95
N LEU A 150 46.85 -2.33 -20.50
CA LEU A 150 47.14 -1.32 -21.52
C LEU A 150 48.01 -0.18 -20.97
N LYS A 151 47.77 0.25 -19.72
CA LYS A 151 48.63 1.23 -19.05
C LYS A 151 50.06 0.71 -18.87
N ALA A 152 50.24 -0.54 -18.45
CA ALA A 152 51.57 -1.15 -18.34
C ALA A 152 52.26 -1.29 -19.70
N ALA A 153 51.51 -1.61 -20.76
CA ALA A 153 52.04 -1.68 -22.12
C ALA A 153 52.37 -0.31 -22.73
N ALA A 154 51.65 0.74 -22.32
CA ALA A 154 51.85 2.12 -22.75
C ALA A 154 52.84 2.90 -21.88
N GLU A 155 53.25 2.35 -20.74
CA GLU A 155 54.31 2.92 -19.92
C GLU A 155 55.56 3.02 -20.81
N PRO A 156 56.18 4.21 -20.95
CA PRO A 156 57.41 4.31 -21.69
C PRO A 156 58.46 3.48 -20.94
N VAL A 157 58.67 2.25 -21.39
CA VAL A 157 59.91 1.51 -21.15
C VAL A 157 61.02 2.54 -21.33
N ASP A 158 62.02 2.55 -20.45
CA ASP A 158 63.23 3.42 -20.36
C ASP A 158 63.88 3.90 -21.67
N ASN A 159 63.42 3.43 -22.81
CA ASN A 159 63.60 3.94 -24.14
C ASN A 159 63.63 5.47 -24.25
N ALA A 160 62.86 6.27 -23.50
CA ALA A 160 62.97 7.72 -23.62
C ALA A 160 64.36 8.24 -23.16
N GLU A 161 64.80 7.83 -21.96
CA GLU A 161 66.14 8.16 -21.45
C GLU A 161 67.23 7.45 -22.25
N LYS A 162 67.00 6.19 -22.63
CA LYS A 162 67.93 5.41 -23.44
C LYS A 162 68.10 5.98 -24.85
N ILE A 163 67.04 6.44 -25.49
CA ILE A 163 67.09 7.15 -26.78
C ILE A 163 67.86 8.46 -26.62
N ALA A 164 67.61 9.23 -25.55
CA ALA A 164 68.36 10.47 -25.29
C ALA A 164 69.86 10.19 -25.10
N SER A 165 70.22 9.15 -24.34
CA SER A 165 71.61 8.72 -24.14
C SER A 165 72.29 8.24 -25.43
N LEU A 166 71.61 7.40 -26.22
CA LEU A 166 72.13 6.91 -27.50
C LEU A 166 72.31 8.04 -28.52
N LYS A 167 71.37 8.98 -28.58
CA LYS A 167 71.47 10.19 -29.42
C LYS A 167 72.66 11.06 -29.00
N ALA A 168 72.83 11.31 -27.71
CA ALA A 168 73.97 12.08 -27.20
C ALA A 168 75.33 11.43 -27.54
N GLN A 169 75.43 10.09 -27.50
CA GLN A 169 76.65 9.38 -27.92
C GLN A 169 76.93 9.55 -29.42
N LEU A 170 75.90 9.45 -30.26
CA LEU A 170 76.03 9.66 -31.70
C LEU A 170 76.36 11.13 -32.04
N ASP A 171 75.76 12.09 -31.33
CA ASP A 171 76.04 13.52 -31.48
C ASP A 171 77.49 13.85 -31.08
N ALA A 172 78.00 13.26 -30.00
CA ALA A 172 79.40 13.43 -29.58
C ALA A 172 80.41 12.88 -30.61
N ALA A 173 80.01 11.84 -31.36
CA ALA A 173 80.78 11.28 -32.47
C ALA A 173 80.46 11.94 -33.82
N ASN A 174 79.60 12.97 -33.84
CA ASN A 174 79.16 13.71 -35.03
C ASN A 174 78.50 12.80 -36.11
N VAL A 175 77.80 11.74 -35.68
CA VAL A 175 77.09 10.80 -36.56
C VAL A 175 75.63 11.21 -36.71
N GLN A 176 75.17 11.33 -37.96
CA GLN A 176 73.77 11.64 -38.24
C GLN A 176 72.83 10.46 -38.01
N TYR A 177 71.67 10.74 -37.42
CA TYR A 177 70.57 9.79 -37.24
C TYR A 177 69.21 10.45 -37.56
N ARG A 178 68.17 9.64 -37.75
CA ARG A 178 66.80 10.15 -37.97
C ARG A 178 66.17 10.55 -36.64
N ALA A 179 65.48 11.70 -36.59
CA ALA A 179 64.85 12.21 -35.36
C ALA A 179 63.90 11.20 -34.68
N ASN A 180 63.20 10.40 -35.49
CA ASN A 180 62.25 9.37 -35.06
C ASN A 180 62.83 7.94 -35.19
N ALA A 181 64.17 7.79 -35.14
CA ALA A 181 64.80 6.47 -35.17
C ALA A 181 64.37 5.61 -33.97
N SER A 182 64.11 4.32 -34.20
CA SER A 182 63.81 3.37 -33.14
C SER A 182 65.03 3.12 -32.25
N VAL A 183 64.82 2.66 -31.02
CA VAL A 183 65.88 2.32 -30.06
C VAL A 183 66.91 1.37 -30.69
N GLU A 184 66.46 0.27 -31.30
CA GLU A 184 67.33 -0.71 -31.98
C GLU A 184 68.19 -0.08 -33.09
N SER A 185 67.63 0.87 -33.85
CA SER A 185 68.39 1.54 -34.92
C SER A 185 69.51 2.42 -34.34
N LEU A 186 69.25 3.09 -33.22
CA LEU A 186 70.23 3.91 -32.52
C LEU A 186 71.30 3.05 -31.83
N GLU A 187 70.92 1.94 -31.21
CA GLU A 187 71.85 0.98 -30.59
C GLU A 187 72.83 0.40 -31.61
N LYS A 188 72.34 0.04 -32.79
CA LYS A 188 73.19 -0.48 -33.87
C LYS A 188 74.22 0.55 -34.32
N ALA A 189 73.80 1.81 -34.50
CA ALA A 189 74.70 2.89 -34.91
C ALA A 189 75.80 3.15 -33.86
N VAL A 190 75.46 3.10 -32.56
CA VAL A 190 76.44 3.22 -31.48
C VAL A 190 77.37 2.00 -31.42
N ALA A 191 76.86 0.79 -31.64
CA ALA A 191 77.68 -0.42 -31.67
C ALA A 191 78.66 -0.42 -32.86
N ASP A 192 78.28 0.16 -33.98
CA ASP A 192 79.14 0.31 -35.15
C ASP A 192 80.22 1.39 -34.93
N LEU A 193 79.92 2.45 -34.15
CA LEU A 193 80.92 3.42 -33.68
C LEU A 193 82.02 2.78 -32.83
N GLN A 194 81.67 1.82 -31.97
CA GLN A 194 82.64 1.15 -31.08
C GLN A 194 83.55 0.16 -31.81
N LYS A 195 83.23 -0.19 -33.06
CA LYS A 195 84.01 -1.10 -33.91
C LYS A 195 84.91 -0.37 -34.92
N ALA A 196 84.75 0.94 -35.05
CA ALA A 196 85.55 1.82 -35.91
C ALA A 196 86.77 2.37 -35.15
#